data_AF-A0A523A2M5-F1
#
_entry.id   AF-A0A523A2M5-F1
#
_cell.length_a   1.000
_cell.length_b   1.000
_cell.length_c   1.000
_cell.angle_alpha   90.00
_cell.angle_beta   90.00
_cell.angle_gamma   90.00
#
_symmetry.space_group_name_H-M   'P 1'
#
loop_
_entity.id
_entity.type
_entity.pdbx_description
1 polymer ?
#
loop_
_entity_poly.entity_id
_entity_poly.type
_entity_poly.pdbx_seq_one_letter_code
_entity_poly.pdbx_strand_id
1 'polypeptide(L)'
;GFENSVTAGVVSAKGRSLPDDDEVPFIQTDVAVNPGNSGGPLFNTRGQVVGINSQIYSQTGGFEGLSFAIPINLAVQIAHKIETSGKVEHARLGVSVQDVNQTLANSFKLSAPDGALIASVVKGSPAEKAGLKPGDVIQSVNGQPIVTSGDLPAIIALDSPGDRIKLGIWRKDAPLTVMATLGNAGNNGALVASNGNSASQSKLGLTVRPLQGDEKQQDGVDHGVVVEDASGPAAQAGIQAGDVLLSVNGTPVNSVAEVRAVVAKSGDSVALLIQRGDNEIFVPVQLG
;
A
#
# COMPACT_ATOMS: atom_id res chain seq x y z
N GLY A 1 -6.37 34.37 -18.26
CA GLY A 1 -7.42 35.00 -17.43
C GLY A 1 -7.72 34.08 -16.26
N PHE A 2 -8.01 34.62 -15.07
CA PHE A 2 -7.81 34.00 -13.74
C PHE A 2 -6.36 33.99 -13.22
N GLU A 3 -5.39 34.50 -13.98
CA GLU A 3 -4.03 34.72 -13.49
C GLU A 3 -4.04 35.59 -12.23
N ASN A 4 -3.28 35.17 -11.20
CA ASN A 4 -3.22 35.78 -9.86
C ASN A 4 -4.54 35.75 -9.05
N SER A 5 -5.44 34.80 -9.32
CA SER A 5 -6.60 34.55 -8.44
C SER A 5 -6.17 33.84 -7.15
N VAL A 6 -6.74 34.23 -6.02
CA VAL A 6 -6.53 33.56 -4.72
C VAL A 6 -7.83 32.89 -4.29
N THR A 7 -7.74 31.60 -3.96
CA THR A 7 -8.81 30.78 -3.40
C THR A 7 -8.43 30.30 -2.00
N ALA A 8 -9.41 29.98 -1.16
CA ALA A 8 -9.21 29.58 0.23
C ALA A 8 -10.04 28.33 0.55
N GLY A 9 -9.57 27.55 1.52
CA GLY A 9 -10.11 26.25 1.91
C GLY A 9 -9.33 25.69 3.09
N VAL A 10 -9.46 24.39 3.32
CA VAL A 10 -8.85 23.63 4.42
C VAL A 10 -7.99 22.46 3.91
N VAL A 11 -7.14 21.91 4.77
CA VAL A 11 -6.46 20.63 4.50
C VAL A 11 -7.43 19.51 4.86
N SER A 12 -7.88 18.75 3.85
CA SER A 12 -8.81 17.64 4.01
C SER A 12 -8.09 16.35 4.42
N ALA A 13 -6.88 16.12 3.89
CA ALA A 13 -6.00 15.01 4.26
C ALA A 13 -4.53 15.33 3.94
N LYS A 14 -3.61 14.50 4.45
CA LYS A 14 -2.17 14.52 4.15
C LYS A 14 -1.71 13.10 3.79
N GLY A 15 -0.59 12.96 3.07
CA GLY A 15 -0.03 11.64 2.78
C GLY A 15 -0.88 10.83 1.80
N ARG A 16 -1.62 11.51 0.91
CA ARG A 16 -2.53 10.84 -0.02
C ARG A 16 -1.77 10.41 -1.27
N SER A 17 -1.54 9.12 -1.44
CA SER A 17 -1.14 8.51 -2.70
C SER A 17 -2.28 8.59 -3.73
N LEU A 18 -1.94 8.71 -5.01
CA LEU A 18 -2.88 8.71 -6.13
C LEU A 18 -2.64 7.50 -7.04
N PRO A 19 -3.66 6.94 -7.73
CA PRO A 19 -3.52 5.68 -8.48
C PRO A 19 -2.42 5.65 -9.56
N ASP A 20 -2.01 6.82 -10.06
CA ASP A 20 -0.94 6.98 -11.07
C ASP A 20 0.36 7.56 -10.48
N ASP A 21 0.37 7.92 -9.19
CA ASP A 21 1.51 8.54 -8.47
C ASP A 21 1.44 8.18 -6.98
N ASP A 22 1.94 6.99 -6.66
CA ASP A 22 2.09 6.49 -5.28
C ASP A 22 3.35 7.01 -4.58
N GLU A 23 4.29 7.61 -5.32
CA GLU A 23 5.57 8.10 -4.77
C GLU A 23 5.43 9.51 -4.16
N VAL A 24 4.43 10.30 -4.59
CA VAL A 24 4.17 11.63 -4.03
C VAL A 24 3.09 11.61 -2.94
N PRO A 25 3.43 11.98 -1.68
CA PRO A 25 2.48 12.02 -0.58
C PRO A 25 1.67 13.32 -0.57
N PHE A 26 0.66 13.43 -1.46
CA PHE A 26 -0.07 14.68 -1.66
C PHE A 26 -0.78 15.19 -0.39
N ILE A 27 -0.83 16.52 -0.28
CA ILE A 27 -1.77 17.24 0.59
C ILE A 27 -3.09 17.35 -0.18
N GLN A 28 -4.17 16.81 0.37
CA GLN A 28 -5.51 16.95 -0.18
C GLN A 28 -6.18 18.21 0.42
N THR A 29 -6.82 19.01 -0.42
CA THR A 29 -7.51 20.24 -0.03
C THR A 29 -8.75 20.50 -0.89
N ASP A 30 -9.70 21.24 -0.34
CA ASP A 30 -10.86 21.81 -1.05
C ASP A 30 -10.59 23.24 -1.58
N VAL A 31 -9.35 23.75 -1.47
CA VAL A 31 -8.92 24.97 -2.18
C VAL A 31 -9.13 24.74 -3.67
N ALA A 32 -9.94 25.60 -4.30
CA ALA A 32 -10.27 25.45 -5.72
C ALA A 32 -9.05 25.70 -6.62
N VAL A 33 -8.55 24.62 -7.24
CA VAL A 33 -7.50 24.60 -8.26
C VAL A 33 -8.14 24.38 -9.63
N ASN A 34 -7.78 25.20 -10.61
CA ASN A 34 -8.20 25.08 -12.01
C ASN A 34 -6.96 25.11 -12.94
N PRO A 35 -7.08 24.71 -14.21
CA PRO A 35 -5.99 24.83 -15.18
C PRO A 35 -5.40 26.25 -15.20
N GLY A 36 -4.07 26.35 -15.03
CA GLY A 36 -3.35 27.61 -14.84
C GLY A 36 -2.89 27.89 -13.39
N ASN A 37 -3.44 27.19 -12.39
CA ASN A 37 -2.97 27.27 -10.99
C ASN A 37 -1.86 26.24 -10.65
N SER A 38 -1.65 25.23 -11.51
CA SER A 38 -0.60 24.22 -11.35
C SER A 38 0.80 24.85 -11.33
N GLY A 39 1.65 24.40 -10.40
CA GLY A 39 2.94 25.04 -10.09
C GLY A 39 2.84 26.24 -9.13
N GLY A 40 1.63 26.74 -8.84
CA GLY A 40 1.40 27.82 -7.89
C GLY A 40 1.54 27.37 -6.43
N PRO A 41 1.95 28.27 -5.51
CA PRO A 41 2.09 27.96 -4.08
C PRO A 41 0.75 27.80 -3.36
N LEU A 42 0.68 26.80 -2.48
CA LEU A 42 -0.34 26.68 -1.44
C LEU A 42 0.21 27.28 -0.14
N PHE A 43 -0.51 28.26 0.43
CA PHE A 43 -0.09 28.95 1.66
C PHE A 43 -0.89 28.50 2.88
N ASN A 44 -0.27 28.53 4.06
CA ASN A 44 -1.00 28.54 5.32
C ASN A 44 -1.41 29.98 5.73
N THR A 45 -2.21 30.10 6.81
CA THR A 45 -2.72 31.39 7.32
C THR A 45 -1.65 32.37 7.82
N ARG A 46 -0.37 31.97 7.87
CA ARG A 46 0.78 32.84 8.18
C ARG A 46 1.55 33.27 6.93
N GLY A 47 1.04 32.97 5.72
CA GLY A 47 1.71 33.28 4.46
C GLY A 47 2.92 32.39 4.16
N GLN A 48 3.12 31.28 4.88
CA GLN A 48 4.20 30.33 4.60
C GLN A 48 3.71 29.35 3.53
N VAL A 49 4.54 29.09 2.51
CA VAL A 49 4.27 28.03 1.52
C VAL A 49 4.31 26.67 2.22
N VAL A 50 3.27 25.86 2.06
CA VAL A 50 3.16 24.50 2.61
C VAL A 50 3.11 23.42 1.53
N GLY A 51 2.80 23.79 0.28
CA GLY A 51 2.88 22.90 -0.87
C GLY A 51 2.85 23.63 -2.20
N ILE A 52 2.93 22.87 -3.28
CA ILE A 52 2.81 23.34 -4.66
C ILE A 52 1.59 22.66 -5.27
N ASN A 53 0.63 23.44 -5.78
CA ASN A 53 -0.58 22.92 -6.42
C ASN A 53 -0.17 22.10 -7.66
N SER A 54 -0.53 20.82 -7.71
CA SER A 54 -0.22 19.95 -8.85
C SER A 54 -1.44 19.76 -9.74
N GLN A 55 -2.46 19.11 -9.19
CA GLN A 55 -3.57 18.54 -9.94
C GLN A 55 -4.87 18.53 -9.13
N ILE A 56 -5.96 18.23 -9.83
CA ILE A 56 -7.26 17.90 -9.24
C ILE A 56 -7.61 16.45 -9.58
N TYR A 57 -8.44 15.82 -8.76
CA TYR A 57 -9.15 14.62 -9.20
C TYR A 57 -10.54 15.05 -9.69
N SER A 58 -10.86 14.74 -10.94
CA SER A 58 -12.05 15.22 -11.62
C SER A 58 -12.45 14.26 -12.73
N GLN A 59 -13.74 13.94 -12.83
CA GLN A 59 -14.27 13.17 -13.96
C GLN A 59 -14.65 14.07 -15.15
N THR A 60 -14.89 15.36 -14.90
CA THR A 60 -15.33 16.35 -15.91
C THR A 60 -14.23 17.27 -16.42
N GLY A 61 -13.07 17.30 -15.75
CA GLY A 61 -11.99 18.27 -15.95
C GLY A 61 -12.17 19.59 -15.18
N GLY A 62 -13.29 19.77 -14.47
CA GLY A 62 -13.52 20.91 -13.56
C GLY A 62 -13.23 20.57 -12.09
N PHE A 63 -13.06 21.59 -11.26
CA PHE A 63 -12.91 21.40 -9.81
C PHE A 63 -14.17 20.79 -9.18
N GLU A 64 -14.03 19.58 -8.61
CA GLU A 64 -15.11 18.78 -8.00
C GLU A 64 -14.97 18.67 -6.45
N GLY A 65 -14.22 19.58 -5.81
CA GLY A 65 -13.95 19.56 -4.36
C GLY A 65 -12.66 18.84 -3.93
N LEU A 66 -11.88 18.31 -4.88
CA LEU A 66 -10.67 17.52 -4.62
C LEU A 66 -9.46 18.08 -5.37
N SER A 67 -8.58 18.77 -4.65
CA SER A 67 -7.29 19.29 -5.15
C SER A 67 -6.11 18.71 -4.39
N PHE A 68 -4.98 18.54 -5.09
CA PHE A 68 -3.79 17.86 -4.59
C PHE A 68 -2.55 18.73 -4.78
N ALA A 69 -1.80 18.92 -3.69
CA ALA A 69 -0.57 19.70 -3.66
C ALA A 69 0.63 18.86 -3.17
N ILE A 70 1.77 19.01 -3.84
CA ILE A 70 3.04 18.39 -3.46
C ILE A 70 3.54 19.07 -2.18
N PRO A 71 3.90 18.36 -1.09
CA PRO A 71 4.42 18.99 0.13
C PRO A 71 5.68 19.82 -0.13
N ILE A 72 5.77 21.01 0.47
CA ILE A 72 6.89 21.94 0.21
C ILE A 72 8.27 21.36 0.55
N ASN A 73 8.36 20.51 1.58
CA ASN A 73 9.62 19.88 1.98
C ASN A 73 10.17 18.97 0.86
N LEU A 74 9.30 18.18 0.23
CA LEU A 74 9.65 17.32 -0.90
C LEU A 74 10.06 18.16 -2.11
N ALA A 75 9.30 19.20 -2.43
CA ALA A 75 9.61 20.10 -3.54
C ALA A 75 10.97 20.81 -3.36
N VAL A 76 11.27 21.32 -2.16
CA VAL A 76 12.56 21.97 -1.85
C VAL A 76 13.72 20.97 -1.93
N GLN A 77 13.54 19.74 -1.45
CA GLN A 77 14.56 18.69 -1.56
C GLN A 77 14.82 18.29 -3.02
N ILE A 78 13.77 18.15 -3.83
CA ILE A 78 13.88 17.86 -5.26
C ILE A 78 14.58 19.01 -5.98
N ALA A 79 14.20 20.27 -5.73
CA ALA A 79 14.86 21.44 -6.30
C ALA A 79 16.38 21.43 -6.00
N HIS A 80 16.77 21.20 -4.74
CA HIS A 80 18.18 21.08 -4.36
C HIS A 80 18.89 19.91 -5.05
N LYS A 81 18.26 18.73 -5.18
CA LYS A 81 18.81 17.59 -5.94
C LYS A 81 19.06 17.96 -7.42
N ILE A 82 18.13 18.69 -8.06
CA ILE A 82 18.25 19.16 -9.45
C ILE A 82 19.39 20.20 -9.56
N GLU A 83 19.40 21.23 -8.71
CA GLU A 83 20.41 22.29 -8.72
C GLU A 83 21.83 21.76 -8.53
N THR A 84 22.01 20.74 -7.68
CA THR A 84 23.34 20.19 -7.36
C THR A 84 23.84 19.12 -8.33
N SER A 85 22.94 18.35 -8.97
CA SER A 85 23.33 17.16 -9.73
C SER A 85 22.76 17.07 -11.15
N GLY A 86 21.84 17.97 -11.53
CA GLY A 86 21.15 17.96 -12.83
C GLY A 86 20.12 16.84 -13.01
N LYS A 87 19.90 15.99 -11.99
CA LYS A 87 18.95 14.88 -12.01
C LYS A 87 18.31 14.67 -10.64
N VAL A 88 17.27 13.84 -10.59
CA VAL A 88 16.64 13.37 -9.35
C VAL A 88 16.73 11.85 -9.33
N GLU A 89 17.09 11.30 -8.17
CA GLU A 89 16.97 9.88 -7.89
C GLU A 89 16.06 9.72 -6.66
N HIS A 90 14.99 8.94 -6.84
CA HIS A 90 13.99 8.68 -5.80
C HIS A 90 14.40 7.44 -5.01
N ALA A 91 14.23 7.49 -3.69
CA ALA A 91 14.55 6.38 -2.81
C ALA A 91 13.44 5.33 -2.85
N ARG A 92 13.81 4.04 -2.88
CA ARG A 92 12.87 2.91 -2.97
C ARG A 92 13.21 1.84 -1.95
N LEU A 93 12.20 1.32 -1.24
CA LEU A 93 12.31 0.11 -0.42
C LEU A 93 11.98 -1.16 -1.21
N GLY A 94 10.98 -1.11 -2.10
CA GLY A 94 10.63 -2.24 -2.99
C GLY A 94 9.62 -3.21 -2.39
N VAL A 95 8.56 -2.66 -1.80
CA VAL A 95 7.40 -3.39 -1.26
C VAL A 95 6.12 -2.87 -1.91
N SER A 96 5.10 -3.72 -2.03
CA SER A 96 3.71 -3.26 -2.12
C SER A 96 3.10 -3.30 -0.73
N VAL A 97 2.32 -2.27 -0.36
CA VAL A 97 1.68 -2.16 0.95
C VAL A 97 0.21 -1.81 0.85
N GLN A 98 -0.56 -2.21 1.86
CA GLN A 98 -1.98 -1.89 2.01
C GLN A 98 -2.31 -1.48 3.44
N ASP A 99 -3.43 -0.79 3.63
CA ASP A 99 -3.93 -0.43 4.96
C ASP A 99 -4.30 -1.68 5.78
N VAL A 100 -4.05 -1.60 7.10
CA VAL A 100 -4.55 -2.57 8.07
C VAL A 100 -5.96 -2.16 8.50
N ASN A 101 -6.97 -2.95 8.17
CA ASN A 101 -8.30 -2.81 8.79
C ASN A 101 -8.44 -3.68 10.05
N GLN A 102 -9.53 -3.53 10.81
CA GLN A 102 -9.71 -4.27 12.06
C GLN A 102 -9.67 -5.80 11.90
N THR A 103 -10.19 -6.34 10.78
CA THR A 103 -10.17 -7.78 10.51
C THR A 103 -8.76 -8.28 10.20
N LEU A 104 -7.94 -7.49 9.49
CA LEU A 104 -6.51 -7.77 9.31
C LEU A 104 -5.77 -7.67 10.66
N ALA A 105 -6.04 -6.62 11.45
CA ALA A 105 -5.45 -6.43 12.78
C ALA A 105 -5.70 -7.64 13.69
N ASN A 106 -6.94 -8.11 13.76
CA ASN A 106 -7.31 -9.31 14.52
C ASN A 106 -6.57 -10.57 14.02
N SER A 107 -6.48 -10.73 12.69
CA SER A 107 -5.83 -11.89 12.05
C SER A 107 -4.31 -11.95 12.29
N PHE A 108 -3.65 -10.80 12.34
CA PHE A 108 -2.23 -10.65 12.68
C PHE A 108 -1.96 -10.36 14.17
N LYS A 109 -3.00 -10.37 15.01
CA LYS A 109 -2.97 -10.09 16.47
C LYS A 109 -2.32 -8.76 16.84
N LEU A 110 -2.54 -7.74 16.01
CA LEU A 110 -2.19 -6.36 16.33
C LEU A 110 -3.13 -5.79 17.39
N SER A 111 -2.61 -4.87 18.21
CA SER A 111 -3.39 -4.15 19.23
C SER A 111 -4.31 -3.05 18.65
N ALA A 112 -4.03 -2.60 17.43
CA ALA A 112 -4.75 -1.55 16.72
C ALA A 112 -4.67 -1.78 15.20
N PRO A 113 -5.63 -1.27 14.40
CA PRO A 113 -5.61 -1.33 12.95
C PRO A 113 -4.70 -0.24 12.34
N ASP A 114 -3.45 -0.18 12.82
CA ASP A 114 -2.47 0.82 12.42
C ASP A 114 -1.26 0.14 11.75
N GLY A 115 -0.71 0.79 10.71
CA GLY A 115 0.52 0.40 10.03
C GLY A 115 0.33 0.10 8.54
N ALA A 116 1.45 -0.18 7.87
CA ALA A 116 1.49 -0.59 6.47
C ALA A 116 1.74 -2.11 6.37
N LEU A 117 0.73 -2.87 5.96
CA LEU A 117 0.85 -4.32 5.74
C LEU A 117 1.55 -4.57 4.41
N ILE A 118 2.69 -5.26 4.42
CA ILE A 118 3.40 -5.67 3.21
C ILE A 118 2.59 -6.78 2.52
N ALA A 119 2.03 -6.48 1.35
CA ALA A 119 1.37 -7.43 0.48
C ALA A 119 2.41 -8.24 -0.31
N SER A 120 3.35 -7.54 -0.96
CA SER A 120 4.42 -8.17 -1.76
C SER A 120 5.78 -7.54 -1.52
N VAL A 121 6.85 -8.29 -1.84
CA VAL A 121 8.24 -7.83 -1.79
C VAL A 121 8.88 -8.05 -3.16
N VAL A 122 9.39 -7.00 -3.78
CA VAL A 122 10.00 -7.08 -5.11
C VAL A 122 11.32 -7.86 -5.03
N LYS A 123 11.50 -8.85 -5.91
CA LYS A 123 12.72 -9.68 -5.97
C LYS A 123 13.97 -8.84 -6.24
N GLY A 124 15.05 -9.10 -5.51
CA GLY A 124 16.30 -8.34 -5.58
C GLY A 124 16.26 -6.93 -4.94
N SER A 125 15.13 -6.52 -4.37
CA SER A 125 14.95 -5.19 -3.78
C SER A 125 15.73 -4.99 -2.46
N PRO A 126 15.87 -3.73 -2.01
CA PRO A 126 16.27 -3.41 -0.64
C PRO A 126 15.47 -4.13 0.45
N ALA A 127 14.15 -4.27 0.28
CA ALA A 127 13.28 -4.97 1.21
C ALA A 127 13.61 -6.46 1.33
N GLU A 128 13.77 -7.16 0.19
CA GLU A 128 14.17 -8.57 0.17
C GLU A 128 15.54 -8.76 0.85
N LYS A 129 16.51 -7.90 0.52
CA LYS A 129 17.85 -7.89 1.12
C LYS A 129 17.86 -7.59 2.62
N ALA A 130 16.92 -6.78 3.09
CA ALA A 130 16.67 -6.52 4.51
C ALA A 130 15.90 -7.66 5.21
N GLY A 131 15.41 -8.65 4.45
CA GLY A 131 14.65 -9.79 4.96
C GLY A 131 13.22 -9.46 5.36
N LEU A 132 12.62 -8.40 4.78
CA LEU A 132 11.17 -8.14 4.84
C LEU A 132 10.39 -9.19 4.05
N LYS A 133 9.12 -9.42 4.41
CA LYS A 133 8.28 -10.48 3.86
C LYS A 133 6.81 -10.03 3.74
N PRO A 134 6.04 -10.62 2.80
CA PRO A 134 4.58 -10.57 2.84
C PRO A 134 4.05 -10.96 4.22
N GLY A 135 3.08 -10.21 4.74
CA GLY A 135 2.50 -10.42 6.08
C GLY A 135 3.25 -9.73 7.22
N ASP A 136 4.35 -9.02 6.94
CA ASP A 136 4.91 -8.05 7.90
C ASP A 136 4.04 -6.80 7.94
N VAL A 137 3.85 -6.22 9.12
CA VAL A 137 3.20 -4.90 9.25
C VAL A 137 4.24 -3.89 9.73
N ILE A 138 4.55 -2.88 8.92
CA ILE A 138 5.47 -1.81 9.28
C ILE A 138 4.72 -0.80 10.15
N GLN A 139 5.22 -0.60 11.38
CA GLN A 139 4.61 0.28 12.39
C GLN A 139 5.44 1.54 12.66
N SER A 140 6.72 1.57 12.25
CA SER A 140 7.53 2.80 12.30
C SER A 140 8.71 2.80 11.33
N VAL A 141 9.12 4.01 10.92
CA VAL A 141 10.34 4.28 10.13
C VAL A 141 11.16 5.33 10.89
N ASN A 142 12.41 5.00 11.23
CA ASN A 142 13.32 5.88 12.00
C ASN A 142 12.72 6.41 13.33
N GLY A 143 11.75 5.68 13.90
CA GLY A 143 11.02 6.06 15.12
C GLY A 143 9.79 6.94 14.87
N GLN A 144 9.52 7.36 13.63
CA GLN A 144 8.26 7.98 13.23
C GLN A 144 7.19 6.88 13.09
N PRO A 145 6.00 7.00 13.71
CA PRO A 145 4.93 6.02 13.56
C PRO A 145 4.40 5.95 12.12
N ILE A 146 4.02 4.75 11.68
CA ILE A 146 3.20 4.50 10.49
C ILE A 146 1.79 4.19 10.97
N VAL A 147 0.80 4.99 10.58
CA VAL A 147 -0.61 4.79 10.93
C VAL A 147 -1.36 4.19 9.75
N THR A 148 -1.09 4.70 8.55
CA THR A 148 -1.69 4.25 7.28
C THR A 148 -0.61 3.77 6.32
N SER A 149 -1.00 3.00 5.30
CA SER A 149 -0.10 2.53 4.24
C SER A 149 0.60 3.67 3.50
N GLY A 150 -0.08 4.80 3.30
CA GLY A 150 0.44 6.01 2.65
C GLY A 150 1.53 6.74 3.43
N ASP A 151 1.65 6.53 4.75
CA ASP A 151 2.74 7.14 5.55
C ASP A 151 4.12 6.58 5.16
N LEU A 152 4.17 5.32 4.71
CA LEU A 152 5.43 4.66 4.34
C LEU A 152 6.09 5.26 3.09
N PRO A 153 5.43 5.37 1.91
CA PRO A 153 6.00 6.06 0.76
C PRO A 153 6.23 7.54 1.08
N ALA A 154 5.36 8.18 1.89
CA ALA A 154 5.53 9.58 2.28
C ALA A 154 6.86 9.87 3.01
N ILE A 155 7.28 8.96 3.89
CA ILE A 155 8.55 9.10 4.61
C ILE A 155 9.72 8.74 3.69
N ILE A 156 9.63 7.64 2.95
CA ILE A 156 10.71 7.18 2.04
C ILE A 156 10.99 8.20 0.92
N ALA A 157 9.97 8.92 0.43
CA ALA A 157 10.13 9.96 -0.59
C ALA A 157 11.05 11.12 -0.14
N LEU A 158 11.22 11.32 1.17
CA LEU A 158 12.09 12.33 1.77
C LEU A 158 13.54 11.83 1.99
N ASP A 159 13.81 10.55 1.78
CA ASP A 159 15.16 9.97 1.89
C ASP A 159 15.91 10.04 0.54
N SER A 160 17.13 9.51 0.50
CA SER A 160 17.95 9.34 -0.71
C SER A 160 18.36 7.88 -0.91
N PRO A 161 18.58 7.44 -2.17
CA PRO A 161 19.19 6.14 -2.43
C PRO A 161 20.53 5.98 -1.70
N GLY A 162 20.70 4.85 -1.01
CA GLY A 162 21.84 4.57 -0.14
C GLY A 162 21.60 4.89 1.34
N ASP A 163 20.56 5.65 1.70
CA ASP A 163 20.24 5.94 3.10
C ASP A 163 19.82 4.68 3.86
N ARG A 164 20.18 4.62 5.15
CA ARG A 164 19.86 3.50 6.03
C ARG A 164 18.71 3.87 6.96
N ILE A 165 17.61 3.13 6.82
CA ILE A 165 16.41 3.33 7.62
C ILE A 165 16.22 2.18 8.62
N LYS A 166 15.72 2.52 9.81
CA LYS A 166 15.33 1.59 10.86
C LYS A 166 13.82 1.38 10.82
N LEU A 167 13.39 0.19 10.45
CA LEU A 167 11.99 -0.21 10.42
C LEU A 167 11.61 -0.92 11.73
N GLY A 168 10.57 -0.45 12.40
CA GLY A 168 9.87 -1.23 13.42
C GLY A 168 8.72 -1.97 12.76
N ILE A 169 8.73 -3.30 12.82
CA ILE A 169 7.73 -4.16 12.17
C ILE A 169 7.08 -5.11 13.17
N TRP A 170 5.88 -5.58 12.86
CA TRP A 170 5.24 -6.71 13.50
C TRP A 170 5.28 -7.93 12.57
N ARG A 171 5.71 -9.08 13.10
CA ARG A 171 5.82 -10.35 12.36
C ARG A 171 5.57 -11.51 13.32
N LYS A 172 4.63 -12.40 12.97
CA LYS A 172 4.31 -13.62 13.75
C LYS A 172 4.09 -13.32 15.25
N ASP A 173 3.13 -12.44 15.53
CA ASP A 173 2.71 -12.05 16.87
C ASP A 173 3.79 -11.35 17.74
N ALA A 174 4.86 -10.83 17.13
CA ALA A 174 5.96 -10.18 17.85
C ALA A 174 6.50 -8.92 17.14
N PRO A 175 6.95 -7.90 17.89
CA PRO A 175 7.64 -6.75 17.32
C PRO A 175 9.10 -7.10 17.01
N LEU A 176 9.59 -6.62 15.87
CA LEU A 176 10.97 -6.75 15.39
C LEU A 176 11.51 -5.39 14.93
N THR A 177 12.83 -5.28 14.90
CA THR A 177 13.54 -4.18 14.23
C THR A 177 14.29 -4.72 13.03
N VAL A 178 14.10 -4.10 11.86
CA VAL A 178 14.81 -4.42 10.62
C VAL A 178 15.55 -3.18 10.14
N MET A 179 16.81 -3.34 9.70
CA MET A 179 17.57 -2.27 9.05
C MET A 179 17.52 -2.48 7.55
N ALA A 180 17.09 -1.48 6.79
CA ALA A 180 17.10 -1.49 5.32
C ALA A 180 18.02 -0.38 4.79
N THR A 181 18.61 -0.60 3.61
CA THR A 181 19.40 0.42 2.88
C THR A 181 18.69 0.72 1.57
N LEU A 182 18.15 1.93 1.42
CA LEU A 182 17.26 2.28 0.31
C LEU A 182 17.98 2.20 -1.05
N GLY A 183 17.24 1.76 -2.07
CA GLY A 183 17.70 1.70 -3.46
C GLY A 183 17.21 2.89 -4.27
N ASN A 184 17.56 2.93 -5.55
CA ASN A 184 17.01 3.88 -6.51
C ASN A 184 15.70 3.30 -7.10
N ALA A 185 14.69 4.15 -7.26
CA ALA A 185 13.43 3.83 -7.94
C ALA A 185 13.64 3.69 -9.46
N GLY A 186 14.04 2.48 -9.89
CA GLY A 186 13.78 2.04 -11.26
C GLY A 186 12.28 1.75 -11.43
N ASN A 187 11.69 2.23 -12.52
CA ASN A 187 10.27 2.09 -12.87
C ASN A 187 9.75 0.66 -12.58
N ASN A 188 8.76 0.55 -11.69
CA ASN A 188 7.76 -0.52 -11.59
C ASN A 188 6.87 -0.18 -10.38
N GLY A 189 5.69 0.39 -10.64
CA GLY A 189 4.73 0.85 -9.62
C GLY A 189 3.97 -0.30 -8.94
N ALA A 190 3.22 0.03 -7.90
CA ALA A 190 2.25 -0.84 -7.23
C ALA A 190 0.83 -0.48 -7.68
N LEU A 191 -0.15 -1.34 -7.38
CA LEU A 191 -1.58 -1.13 -7.69
C LEU A 191 -2.45 -1.64 -6.54
N VAL A 192 -3.61 -1.02 -6.32
CA VAL A 192 -4.52 -1.28 -5.19
C VAL A 192 -5.98 -1.43 -5.65
N ALA A 193 -6.78 -2.31 -5.01
CA ALA A 193 -8.16 -2.65 -5.39
C ALA A 193 -9.16 -2.62 -4.20
N SER A 194 -10.49 -2.66 -4.47
CA SER A 194 -11.57 -2.36 -3.50
C SER A 194 -12.81 -3.31 -3.55
N ASN A 195 -13.67 -3.27 -2.52
CA ASN A 195 -14.59 -4.35 -2.09
C ASN A 195 -16.11 -4.18 -2.39
N GLY A 196 -16.89 -5.28 -2.35
CA GLY A 196 -18.37 -5.35 -2.40
C GLY A 196 -18.98 -6.67 -1.83
N ASN A 197 -20.28 -6.70 -1.48
CA ASN A 197 -20.87 -7.56 -0.41
C ASN A 197 -21.80 -8.74 -0.80
N SER A 198 -21.97 -9.72 0.15
CA SER A 198 -23.03 -10.77 0.30
C SER A 198 -22.91 -12.10 -0.52
N ALA A 199 -23.35 -13.31 -0.07
CA ALA A 199 -23.69 -13.88 1.26
C ALA A 199 -23.85 -15.45 1.28
N SER A 200 -23.36 -16.15 2.33
CA SER A 200 -23.60 -17.59 2.73
C SER A 200 -23.13 -18.74 1.77
N GLN A 201 -22.75 -19.98 2.18
CA GLN A 201 -22.50 -20.58 3.51
C GLN A 201 -21.42 -21.71 3.47
N SER A 202 -20.26 -21.46 4.08
CA SER A 202 -19.20 -22.40 4.50
C SER A 202 -18.22 -21.55 5.33
N LYS A 203 -17.54 -22.05 6.37
CA LYS A 203 -16.80 -21.15 7.30
C LYS A 203 -15.77 -20.25 6.61
N LEU A 204 -15.18 -20.72 5.50
CA LEU A 204 -14.40 -19.90 4.58
C LEU A 204 -15.09 -19.79 3.21
N GLY A 205 -15.67 -20.89 2.70
CA GLY A 205 -16.29 -20.91 1.37
C GLY A 205 -15.29 -20.87 0.21
N LEU A 206 -14.20 -21.62 0.30
CA LEU A 206 -13.27 -21.81 -0.81
C LEU A 206 -13.17 -23.29 -1.22
N THR A 207 -13.27 -23.53 -2.52
CA THR A 207 -12.83 -24.75 -3.19
C THR A 207 -11.47 -24.45 -3.82
N VAL A 208 -10.42 -25.17 -3.40
CA VAL A 208 -9.05 -24.94 -3.87
C VAL A 208 -8.35 -26.24 -4.23
N ARG A 209 -7.45 -26.18 -5.21
CA ARG A 209 -6.55 -27.28 -5.59
C ARG A 209 -5.08 -26.84 -5.64
N PRO A 210 -4.11 -27.75 -5.53
CA PRO A 210 -2.70 -27.42 -5.76
C PRO A 210 -2.47 -26.78 -7.14
N LEU A 211 -1.53 -25.84 -7.22
CA LEU A 211 -1.04 -25.32 -8.50
C LEU A 211 -0.29 -26.41 -9.28
N GLN A 212 -0.51 -26.43 -10.59
CA GLN A 212 0.22 -27.26 -11.54
C GLN A 212 1.49 -26.55 -12.02
N GLY A 213 2.43 -27.30 -12.61
CA GLY A 213 3.78 -26.82 -12.89
C GLY A 213 3.87 -25.78 -14.02
N ASP A 214 2.90 -25.80 -14.93
CA ASP A 214 2.67 -24.83 -16.00
C ASP A 214 2.01 -23.55 -15.47
N GLU A 215 0.98 -23.67 -14.63
CA GLU A 215 0.32 -22.54 -13.96
C GLU A 215 1.34 -21.68 -13.18
N LYS A 216 2.27 -22.32 -12.45
CA LYS A 216 3.34 -21.62 -11.72
C LYS A 216 4.18 -20.69 -12.60
N GLN A 217 4.42 -21.07 -13.86
CA GLN A 217 5.18 -20.26 -14.80
C GLN A 217 4.33 -19.16 -15.47
N GLN A 218 3.03 -19.41 -15.65
CA GLN A 218 2.09 -18.43 -16.21
C GLN A 218 1.79 -17.31 -15.22
N ASP A 219 1.53 -17.66 -13.96
CA ASP A 219 1.21 -16.70 -12.88
C ASP A 219 2.47 -16.15 -12.19
N GLY A 220 3.66 -16.66 -12.51
CA GLY A 220 4.93 -16.18 -11.93
C GLY A 220 5.16 -16.56 -10.46
N VAL A 221 4.46 -17.58 -9.95
CA VAL A 221 4.45 -17.97 -8.53
C VAL A 221 5.20 -19.28 -8.26
N ASP A 222 6.04 -19.28 -7.21
CA ASP A 222 6.76 -20.48 -6.79
C ASP A 222 5.89 -21.46 -5.96
N HIS A 223 4.79 -20.98 -5.37
CA HIS A 223 3.93 -21.71 -4.41
C HIS A 223 2.47 -21.26 -4.49
N GLY A 224 1.56 -21.94 -3.77
CA GLY A 224 0.15 -21.57 -3.67
C GLY A 224 -0.83 -22.69 -4.01
N VAL A 225 -2.13 -22.37 -3.91
CA VAL A 225 -3.26 -23.20 -4.37
C VAL A 225 -4.24 -22.35 -5.19
N VAL A 226 -4.73 -22.88 -6.32
CA VAL A 226 -5.69 -22.18 -7.19
C VAL A 226 -7.08 -22.26 -6.57
N VAL A 227 -7.82 -21.15 -6.54
CA VAL A 227 -9.25 -21.11 -6.21
C VAL A 227 -10.06 -21.56 -7.42
N GLU A 228 -10.76 -22.69 -7.30
CA GLU A 228 -11.67 -23.19 -8.34
C GLU A 228 -13.07 -22.61 -8.21
N ASP A 229 -13.51 -22.35 -6.97
CA ASP A 229 -14.79 -21.74 -6.65
C ASP A 229 -14.72 -20.99 -5.31
N ALA A 230 -15.47 -19.89 -5.22
CA ALA A 230 -15.60 -19.08 -4.02
C ALA A 230 -17.09 -18.84 -3.70
N SER A 231 -17.45 -19.10 -2.45
CA SER A 231 -18.79 -18.94 -1.87
C SER A 231 -18.66 -18.36 -0.46
N GLY A 232 -19.78 -18.16 0.24
CA GLY A 232 -19.74 -17.83 1.67
C GLY A 232 -18.89 -16.59 2.00
N PRO A 233 -18.15 -16.59 3.12
CA PRO A 233 -17.33 -15.46 3.56
C PRO A 233 -16.22 -15.05 2.58
N ALA A 234 -15.57 -16.00 1.90
CA ALA A 234 -14.50 -15.67 0.94
C ALA A 234 -15.03 -14.93 -0.29
N ALA A 235 -16.17 -15.36 -0.85
CA ALA A 235 -16.83 -14.62 -1.93
C ALA A 235 -17.31 -13.25 -1.46
N GLN A 236 -17.84 -13.13 -0.23
CA GLN A 236 -18.22 -11.85 0.38
C GLN A 236 -17.03 -10.90 0.57
N ALA A 237 -15.83 -11.44 0.78
CA ALA A 237 -14.60 -10.68 0.86
C ALA A 237 -13.99 -10.37 -0.53
N GLY A 238 -14.65 -10.79 -1.61
CA GLY A 238 -14.26 -10.49 -2.99
C GLY A 238 -13.29 -11.49 -3.64
N ILE A 239 -13.09 -12.69 -3.06
CA ILE A 239 -12.30 -13.76 -3.66
C ILE A 239 -13.07 -14.42 -4.81
N GLN A 240 -12.37 -14.78 -5.88
CA GLN A 240 -12.90 -15.23 -7.16
C GLN A 240 -12.21 -16.52 -7.63
N ALA A 241 -12.89 -17.28 -8.50
CA ALA A 241 -12.26 -18.39 -9.20
C ALA A 241 -11.13 -17.87 -10.10
N GLY A 242 -9.99 -18.56 -10.11
CA GLY A 242 -8.76 -18.12 -10.77
C GLY A 242 -7.80 -17.32 -9.88
N ASP A 243 -8.21 -16.90 -8.68
CA ASP A 243 -7.26 -16.36 -7.69
C ASP A 243 -6.29 -17.46 -7.22
N VAL A 244 -5.02 -17.11 -7.01
CA VAL A 244 -4.03 -18.01 -6.40
C VAL A 244 -3.86 -17.65 -4.93
N LEU A 245 -4.26 -18.54 -4.03
CA LEU A 245 -4.03 -18.38 -2.59
C LEU A 245 -2.58 -18.77 -2.23
N LEU A 246 -1.78 -17.77 -1.86
CA LEU A 246 -0.36 -17.91 -1.52
C LEU A 246 -0.14 -18.15 -0.02
N SER A 247 -0.87 -17.45 0.84
CA SER A 247 -0.69 -17.56 2.30
C SER A 247 -1.98 -17.34 3.11
N VAL A 248 -2.02 -17.91 4.32
CA VAL A 248 -3.07 -17.68 5.31
C VAL A 248 -2.42 -17.12 6.58
N ASN A 249 -2.84 -15.94 7.04
CA ASN A 249 -2.24 -15.20 8.16
C ASN A 249 -0.70 -15.07 8.04
N GLY A 250 -0.21 -14.78 6.84
CA GLY A 250 1.24 -14.69 6.55
C GLY A 250 2.00 -16.02 6.61
N THR A 251 1.30 -17.16 6.71
CA THR A 251 1.87 -18.50 6.62
C THR A 251 1.67 -19.06 5.21
N PRO A 252 2.74 -19.27 4.41
CA PRO A 252 2.63 -19.81 3.05
C PRO A 252 1.93 -21.16 3.01
N VAL A 253 1.17 -21.42 1.94
CA VAL A 253 0.43 -22.67 1.73
C VAL A 253 0.70 -23.25 0.33
N ASN A 254 0.75 -24.58 0.24
CA ASN A 254 0.93 -25.35 -1.00
C ASN A 254 -0.12 -26.44 -1.19
N SER A 255 -0.95 -26.68 -0.17
CA SER A 255 -1.92 -27.77 -0.19
C SER A 255 -3.23 -27.41 0.52
N VAL A 256 -4.32 -28.07 0.10
CA VAL A 256 -5.64 -27.96 0.75
C VAL A 256 -5.56 -28.34 2.24
N ALA A 257 -4.67 -29.27 2.59
CA ALA A 257 -4.43 -29.70 3.96
C ALA A 257 -3.78 -28.59 4.81
N GLU A 258 -2.78 -27.88 4.27
CA GLU A 258 -2.16 -26.72 4.93
C GLU A 258 -3.16 -25.58 5.14
N VAL A 259 -3.94 -25.22 4.10
CA VAL A 259 -5.00 -24.20 4.21
C VAL A 259 -5.95 -24.54 5.35
N ARG A 260 -6.49 -25.77 5.37
CA ARG A 260 -7.37 -26.23 6.45
C ARG A 260 -6.68 -26.20 7.82
N ALA A 261 -5.42 -26.59 7.91
CA ALA A 261 -4.66 -26.65 9.16
C ALA A 261 -4.31 -25.27 9.74
N VAL A 262 -4.13 -24.24 8.90
CA VAL A 262 -3.95 -22.85 9.36
C VAL A 262 -5.29 -22.23 9.73
N VAL A 263 -6.32 -22.38 8.90
CA VAL A 263 -7.68 -21.86 9.17
C VAL A 263 -8.26 -22.45 10.46
N ALA A 264 -8.06 -23.75 10.72
CA ALA A 264 -8.53 -24.39 11.96
C ALA A 264 -7.81 -23.91 13.25
N LYS A 265 -6.70 -23.17 13.14
CA LYS A 265 -5.99 -22.53 14.25
C LYS A 265 -6.25 -21.02 14.35
N SER A 266 -7.02 -20.49 13.40
CA SER A 266 -7.39 -19.07 13.37
C SER A 266 -8.59 -18.82 14.28
N GLY A 267 -8.72 -17.58 14.75
CA GLY A 267 -9.93 -17.12 15.45
C GLY A 267 -11.03 -16.78 14.45
N ASP A 268 -11.84 -15.79 14.78
CA ASP A 268 -13.02 -15.40 14.00
C ASP A 268 -12.67 -14.66 12.69
N SER A 269 -11.39 -14.43 12.42
CA SER A 269 -10.88 -13.75 11.22
C SER A 269 -9.62 -14.41 10.65
N VAL A 270 -9.46 -14.33 9.33
CA VAL A 270 -8.22 -14.67 8.61
C VAL A 270 -7.86 -13.60 7.59
N ALA A 271 -6.56 -13.45 7.33
CA ALA A 271 -6.00 -12.69 6.23
C ALA A 271 -5.50 -13.67 5.17
N LEU A 272 -6.08 -13.64 3.97
CA LEU A 272 -5.69 -14.49 2.84
C LEU A 272 -4.85 -13.69 1.86
N LEU A 273 -3.58 -14.02 1.68
CA LEU A 273 -2.78 -13.46 0.59
C LEU A 273 -3.15 -14.18 -0.69
N ILE A 274 -3.86 -13.49 -1.58
CA ILE A 274 -4.15 -13.97 -2.93
C ILE A 274 -3.30 -13.23 -3.95
N GLN A 275 -3.08 -13.85 -5.10
CA GLN A 275 -2.65 -13.18 -6.32
C GLN A 275 -3.78 -13.23 -7.35
N ARG A 276 -4.03 -12.09 -8.01
CA ARG A 276 -5.01 -11.90 -9.08
C ARG A 276 -4.35 -11.14 -10.23
N GLY A 277 -4.06 -11.84 -11.33
CA GLY A 277 -3.14 -11.34 -12.35
C GLY A 277 -1.76 -11.12 -11.74
N ASP A 278 -1.13 -9.96 -11.96
CA ASP A 278 0.18 -9.61 -11.38
C ASP A 278 0.10 -9.04 -9.95
N ASN A 279 -1.11 -8.91 -9.37
CA ASN A 279 -1.31 -8.22 -8.10
C ASN A 279 -1.47 -9.19 -6.92
N GLU A 280 -0.56 -9.12 -5.94
CA GLU A 280 -0.72 -9.75 -4.63
C GLU A 280 -1.47 -8.83 -3.65
N ILE A 281 -2.48 -9.35 -2.93
CA ILE A 281 -3.27 -8.61 -1.94
C ILE A 281 -3.72 -9.48 -0.77
N PHE A 282 -3.67 -8.96 0.46
CA PHE A 282 -4.31 -9.58 1.62
C PHE A 282 -5.80 -9.24 1.65
N VAL A 283 -6.63 -10.26 1.45
CA VAL A 283 -8.08 -10.20 1.62
C VAL A 283 -8.45 -10.63 3.05
N PRO A 284 -9.03 -9.74 3.87
CA PRO A 284 -9.57 -10.09 5.18
C PRO A 284 -10.91 -10.82 5.06
N VAL A 285 -11.03 -11.97 5.70
CA VAL A 285 -12.27 -12.75 5.76
C VAL A 285 -12.69 -12.95 7.21
N GLN A 286 -13.95 -12.62 7.53
CA GLN A 286 -14.56 -12.92 8.82
C GLN A 286 -15.23 -14.30 8.76
N LEU A 287 -14.83 -15.24 9.62
CA LEU A 287 -15.29 -16.63 9.60
C LEU A 287 -16.62 -16.89 10.32
N GLY A 288 -17.06 -15.93 11.14
CA GLY A 288 -18.25 -16.03 11.99
C GLY A 288 -18.01 -16.77 13.30
#